data_AF-T1BMC7-F1
#
_entry.id   AF-T1BMC7-F1
#
_cell.length_a   1.000
_cell.length_b   1.000
_cell.length_c   1.000
_cell.angle_alpha   90.00
_cell.angle_beta   90.00
_cell.angle_gamma   90.00
#
_symmetry.space_group_name_H-M   'P 1'
#
loop_
_entity.id
_entity.type
_entity.pdbx_description
1 polymer ?
#
loop_
_entity_poly.entity_id
_entity_poly.type
_entity_poly.pdbx_seq_one_letter_code
_entity_poly.pdbx_strand_id
1 'polypeptide(L)'
;YYLHNGSSDLLTAITDGYGNTIKPTYVTLAQGSGSTYTPTSDAQFPYETYTGSLQVVSQVTYSDPSNPPNGTYQRTHYYSGAWMNRQGLGFMGFETDAVYDSRNQLYTQRTFNPTFPYTGMMLSETVTENSASGQTVSSVSNTLADTMLSSTQGSQRYFPYVSGSTQKQYGVGGSENGALTSSTTTSYSYDSYGNPTSISTTITDEDGGSPDYGQSWTTAVTNTPDANTSTWCLRLLTQRVVRYSDSLSDSPAVTEDTNYTADTSSCHYTQIVQQPGSAYQVTESLGYDSFGNFDSDTVTGNGMAARTSRVSWGTTGQFPMSITNPLGETTTFNYDFGCGLVSSMTDPNGETTNWQYGEGFCRVTQETRPDGT
;
A
#
# COMPACT_ATOMS: atom_id res chain seq x y z
N TYR A 1 0.41 -4.19 44.21
CA TYR A 1 -0.04 -4.94 43.04
C TYR A 1 -1.54 -5.14 43.20
N TYR A 2 -2.36 -4.28 42.59
CA TYR A 2 -3.80 -4.47 42.60
C TYR A 2 -4.12 -5.55 41.57
N LEU A 3 -4.59 -6.71 42.04
CA LEU A 3 -5.11 -7.75 41.17
C LEU A 3 -6.26 -7.15 40.35
N HIS A 4 -6.19 -7.29 39.02
CA HIS A 4 -7.27 -6.88 38.12
C HIS A 4 -8.57 -7.54 38.58
N ASN A 5 -9.54 -6.72 39.00
CA ASN A 5 -10.81 -7.16 39.56
C ASN A 5 -11.79 -7.59 38.46
N GLY A 6 -11.36 -8.53 37.61
CA GLY A 6 -12.20 -9.20 36.60
C GLY A 6 -12.57 -8.39 35.35
N SER A 7 -12.10 -7.15 35.19
CA SER A 7 -12.30 -6.36 33.97
C SER A 7 -10.98 -6.16 33.23
N SER A 8 -10.98 -6.41 31.92
CA SER A 8 -9.85 -6.10 31.03
C SER A 8 -9.54 -4.59 31.10
N ASP A 9 -8.26 -4.22 31.12
CA ASP A 9 -7.82 -2.83 31.04
C ASP A 9 -7.97 -2.33 29.60
N LEU A 10 -9.19 -1.93 29.25
CA LEU A 10 -9.57 -1.52 27.89
C LEU A 10 -9.61 0.00 27.78
N LEU A 11 -9.08 0.50 26.66
CA LEU A 11 -9.17 1.91 26.28
C LEU A 11 -10.64 2.35 26.24
N THR A 12 -11.04 3.37 27.00
CA THR A 12 -12.44 3.84 27.05
C THR A 12 -12.69 5.10 26.23
N ALA A 13 -11.66 5.94 26.04
CA ALA A 13 -11.73 7.13 25.22
C ALA A 13 -10.35 7.62 24.80
N ILE A 14 -10.28 8.23 23.62
CA ILE A 14 -9.16 9.07 23.17
C ILE A 14 -9.69 10.50 23.00
N THR A 15 -8.92 11.49 23.42
CA THR A 15 -9.17 12.91 23.09
C THR A 15 -7.86 13.53 22.67
N ASP A 16 -7.81 14.10 21.47
CA ASP A 16 -6.62 14.78 20.97
C ASP A 16 -6.53 16.23 21.51
N GLY A 17 -5.43 16.93 21.22
CA GLY A 17 -5.22 18.32 21.62
C GLY A 17 -6.17 19.34 20.98
N TYR A 18 -6.99 18.91 20.01
CA TYR A 18 -8.01 19.72 19.34
C TYR A 18 -9.43 19.39 19.83
N GLY A 19 -9.58 18.45 20.76
CA GLY A 19 -10.87 18.06 21.33
C GLY A 19 -11.64 17.03 20.50
N ASN A 20 -11.04 16.43 19.46
CA ASN A 20 -11.68 15.32 18.75
C ASN A 20 -11.68 14.08 19.65
N THR A 21 -12.79 13.34 19.65
CA THR A 21 -12.96 12.17 20.54
C THR A 21 -13.23 10.88 19.78
N ILE A 22 -12.68 9.78 20.31
CA ILE A 22 -12.93 8.41 19.86
C ILE A 22 -13.29 7.58 21.09
N LYS A 23 -14.49 7.00 21.10
CA LYS A 23 -15.03 6.26 22.27
C LYS A 23 -15.47 4.86 21.84
N PRO A 24 -14.62 3.84 22.00
CA PRO A 24 -14.99 2.46 21.73
C PRO A 24 -15.82 1.87 22.88
N THR A 25 -16.76 0.99 22.53
CA THR A 25 -17.46 0.10 23.46
C THR A 25 -17.10 -1.34 23.15
N TYR A 26 -17.07 -2.18 24.18
CA TYR A 26 -16.65 -3.58 24.05
C TYR A 26 -17.73 -4.53 24.55
N VAL A 27 -17.73 -5.74 24.01
CA VAL A 27 -18.55 -6.85 24.47
C VAL A 27 -17.72 -8.14 24.38
N THR A 28 -17.96 -9.08 25.28
CA THR A 28 -17.38 -10.43 25.11
C THR A 28 -18.08 -11.16 23.96
N LEU A 29 -17.41 -12.09 23.27
CA LEU A 29 -18.06 -12.95 22.27
C LEU A 29 -19.32 -13.65 22.81
N ALA A 30 -19.26 -14.13 24.06
CA ALA A 30 -20.38 -14.78 24.72
C ALA A 30 -21.59 -13.83 24.91
N GLN A 31 -21.36 -12.59 25.34
CA GLN A 31 -22.42 -11.59 25.52
C GLN A 31 -22.92 -10.99 24.20
N GLY A 32 -22.04 -10.87 23.21
CA GLY A 32 -22.35 -10.35 21.88
C GLY A 32 -22.94 -11.40 20.93
N SER A 33 -23.11 -12.65 21.39
CA SER A 33 -23.66 -13.73 20.58
C SER A 33 -25.07 -13.40 20.07
N GLY A 34 -25.27 -13.41 18.76
CA GLY A 34 -26.53 -13.06 18.10
C GLY A 34 -26.72 -11.56 17.85
N SER A 35 -25.74 -10.72 18.20
CA SER A 35 -25.71 -9.29 17.87
C SER A 35 -24.37 -8.90 17.23
N THR A 36 -23.33 -8.69 18.04
CA THR A 36 -21.97 -8.33 17.59
C THR A 36 -21.18 -9.54 17.07
N TYR A 37 -21.51 -10.75 17.52
CA TYR A 37 -20.80 -11.98 17.15
C TYR A 37 -21.76 -13.10 16.73
N THR A 38 -21.43 -13.79 15.64
CA THR A 38 -22.13 -14.99 15.18
C THR A 38 -21.15 -16.17 15.10
N PRO A 39 -21.29 -17.24 15.90
CA PRO A 39 -20.46 -18.43 15.76
C PRO A 39 -20.82 -19.21 14.50
N THR A 40 -19.82 -19.78 13.83
CA THR A 40 -20.03 -20.73 12.72
C THR A 40 -19.87 -22.18 13.20
N SER A 41 -20.29 -23.16 12.40
CA SER A 41 -20.23 -24.59 12.74
C SER A 41 -19.44 -25.42 11.74
N ASP A 42 -18.75 -24.77 10.82
CA ASP A 42 -18.06 -25.36 9.69
C ASP A 42 -16.60 -25.71 9.98
N ALA A 43 -16.00 -25.14 11.03
CA ALA A 43 -14.66 -25.47 11.49
C ALA A 43 -14.49 -26.99 11.74
N GLN A 44 -13.49 -27.60 11.08
CA GLN A 44 -13.15 -29.02 11.22
C GLN A 44 -11.79 -29.17 11.89
N PHE A 45 -11.61 -30.25 12.67
CA PHE A 45 -10.32 -30.58 13.30
C PHE A 45 -9.17 -30.51 12.27
N PRO A 46 -8.04 -29.83 12.57
CA PRO A 46 -7.61 -29.33 13.88
C PRO A 46 -8.16 -27.96 14.29
N TYR A 47 -9.07 -27.38 13.53
CA TYR A 47 -9.75 -26.13 13.87
C TYR A 47 -11.04 -26.38 14.64
N GLU A 48 -11.43 -25.41 15.45
CA GLU A 48 -12.73 -25.37 16.12
C GLU A 48 -13.25 -23.92 16.18
N THR A 49 -14.57 -23.79 16.26
CA THR A 49 -15.20 -22.51 16.55
C THR A 49 -14.88 -22.08 17.99
N TYR A 50 -14.40 -20.85 18.13
CA TYR A 50 -14.06 -20.25 19.40
C TYR A 50 -15.18 -19.36 19.93
N THR A 51 -15.76 -19.72 21.07
CA THR A 51 -16.82 -18.95 21.75
C THR A 51 -16.41 -18.47 23.15
N GLY A 52 -15.10 -18.45 23.44
CA GLY A 52 -14.56 -18.04 24.73
C GLY A 52 -14.68 -16.54 25.03
N SER A 53 -14.22 -16.11 26.21
CA SER A 53 -14.37 -14.74 26.72
C SER A 53 -13.37 -13.74 26.12
N LEU A 54 -13.33 -13.63 24.78
CA LEU A 54 -12.60 -12.59 24.07
C LEU A 54 -13.45 -11.31 23.99
N GLN A 55 -12.87 -10.17 24.38
CA GLN A 55 -13.47 -8.85 24.24
C GLN A 55 -13.27 -8.36 22.80
N VAL A 56 -14.36 -7.93 22.16
CA VAL A 56 -14.35 -7.31 20.83
C VAL A 56 -14.99 -5.94 20.88
N VAL A 57 -14.58 -5.05 19.98
CA VAL A 57 -15.19 -3.73 19.83
C VAL A 57 -16.59 -3.92 19.24
N SER A 58 -17.65 -3.52 19.92
CA SER A 58 -19.01 -3.57 19.37
C SER A 58 -19.36 -2.31 18.58
N GLN A 59 -18.84 -1.16 19.01
CA GLN A 59 -19.11 0.12 18.39
C GLN A 59 -17.99 1.11 18.72
N VAL A 60 -17.74 2.05 17.82
CA VAL A 60 -16.90 3.22 18.08
C VAL A 60 -17.69 4.49 17.76
N THR A 61 -17.81 5.38 18.74
CA THR A 61 -18.37 6.72 18.54
C THR A 61 -17.24 7.72 18.30
N TYR A 62 -17.33 8.45 17.20
CA TYR A 62 -16.41 9.51 16.83
C TYR A 62 -17.08 10.87 16.97
N SER A 63 -16.33 11.90 17.36
CA SER A 63 -16.77 13.28 17.17
C SER A 63 -16.86 13.61 15.68
N ASP A 64 -17.90 14.34 15.29
CA ASP A 64 -18.10 14.84 13.93
C ASP A 64 -17.87 16.36 13.89
N PRO A 65 -16.72 16.81 13.37
CA PRO A 65 -16.40 18.24 13.30
C PRO A 65 -17.26 18.99 12.28
N SER A 66 -17.98 18.29 11.39
CA SER A 66 -18.89 18.93 10.42
C SER A 66 -20.18 19.46 11.07
N ASN A 67 -20.49 19.02 12.29
CA ASN A 67 -21.64 19.47 13.06
C ASN A 67 -21.24 19.87 14.50
N PRO A 68 -20.52 20.98 14.68
CA PRO A 68 -20.02 21.38 15.99
C PRO A 68 -21.14 21.93 16.91
N PRO A 69 -21.02 21.82 18.25
CA PRO A 69 -19.90 21.22 18.98
C PRO A 69 -20.08 19.74 19.33
N ASN A 70 -21.27 19.16 19.10
CA ASN A 70 -21.67 17.85 19.64
C ASN A 70 -21.98 16.79 18.56
N GLY A 71 -21.66 17.06 17.29
CA GLY A 71 -21.82 16.10 16.22
C GLY A 71 -21.08 14.81 16.54
N THR A 72 -21.71 13.67 16.27
CA THR A 72 -21.06 12.37 16.38
C THR A 72 -21.55 11.45 15.29
N TYR A 73 -20.70 10.53 14.86
CA TYR A 73 -21.11 9.38 14.07
C TYR A 73 -20.57 8.10 14.72
N GLN A 74 -21.26 7.00 14.45
CA GLN A 74 -20.95 5.68 14.99
C GLN A 74 -20.49 4.75 13.87
N ARG A 75 -19.49 3.92 14.18
CA ARG A 75 -19.14 2.72 13.43
C ARG A 75 -19.52 1.51 14.27
N THR A 76 -20.47 0.70 13.80
CA THR A 76 -20.93 -0.51 14.51
C THR A 76 -20.27 -1.73 13.88
N HIS A 77 -19.70 -2.59 14.71
CA HIS A 77 -18.90 -3.73 14.28
C HIS A 77 -19.63 -5.05 14.48
N TYR A 78 -19.42 -5.97 13.55
CA TYR A 78 -19.98 -7.32 13.55
C TYR A 78 -18.87 -8.31 13.20
N TYR A 79 -18.89 -9.48 13.84
CA TYR A 79 -17.90 -10.52 13.65
C TYR A 79 -18.58 -11.88 13.45
N SER A 80 -18.02 -12.74 12.62
CA SER A 80 -18.49 -14.11 12.45
C SER A 80 -17.32 -15.08 12.34
N GLY A 81 -17.54 -16.33 12.74
CA GLY A 81 -16.59 -17.41 12.50
C GLY A 81 -15.25 -17.20 13.19
N ALA A 82 -15.26 -16.97 14.51
CA ALA A 82 -14.03 -16.93 15.29
C ALA A 82 -13.45 -18.35 15.38
N TRP A 83 -12.24 -18.59 14.88
CA TRP A 83 -11.64 -19.93 14.82
C TRP A 83 -10.41 -20.03 15.71
N MET A 84 -10.16 -21.22 16.24
CA MET A 84 -8.95 -21.58 16.97
C MET A 84 -8.38 -22.88 16.45
N ASN A 85 -7.06 -22.97 16.35
CA ASN A 85 -6.34 -24.19 16.03
C ASN A 85 -5.89 -24.91 17.30
N ARG A 86 -6.22 -26.20 17.40
CA ARG A 86 -5.97 -27.05 18.58
C ARG A 86 -4.60 -27.71 18.62
N GLN A 87 -3.76 -27.45 17.62
CA GLN A 87 -2.42 -28.03 17.49
C GLN A 87 -1.29 -26.99 17.60
N GLY A 88 -1.60 -25.79 18.12
CA GLY A 88 -0.57 -24.82 18.54
C GLY A 88 -0.48 -23.54 17.71
N LEU A 89 -1.27 -23.39 16.63
CA LEU A 89 -1.35 -22.09 15.92
C LEU A 89 -2.18 -21.05 16.68
N GLY A 90 -3.01 -21.49 17.65
CA GLY A 90 -3.76 -20.59 18.52
C GLY A 90 -4.99 -19.99 17.83
N PHE A 91 -5.33 -18.76 18.21
CA PHE A 91 -6.49 -18.06 17.65
C PHE A 91 -6.21 -17.63 16.20
N MET A 92 -7.09 -18.01 15.28
CA MET A 92 -6.90 -17.80 13.83
C MET A 92 -7.54 -16.50 13.33
N GLY A 93 -8.34 -15.83 14.16
CA GLY A 93 -9.11 -14.65 13.76
C GLY A 93 -10.58 -14.97 13.53
N PHE A 94 -11.26 -14.03 12.87
CA PHE A 94 -12.65 -14.15 12.43
C PHE A 94 -12.69 -14.42 10.94
N GLU A 95 -13.55 -15.33 10.51
CA GLU A 95 -13.86 -15.58 9.10
C GLU A 95 -14.49 -14.35 8.44
N THR A 96 -15.30 -13.59 9.18
CA THR A 96 -15.89 -12.35 8.67
C THR A 96 -15.81 -11.26 9.72
N ASP A 97 -15.48 -10.06 9.28
CA ASP A 97 -15.78 -8.83 10.01
C ASP A 97 -16.62 -7.90 9.14
N ALA A 98 -17.52 -7.15 9.76
CA ALA A 98 -18.27 -6.13 9.06
C ALA A 98 -18.41 -4.86 9.90
N VAL A 99 -18.57 -3.73 9.22
CA VAL A 99 -18.71 -2.42 9.83
C VAL A 99 -19.81 -1.63 9.14
N TYR A 100 -20.76 -1.13 9.92
CA TYR A 100 -21.73 -0.13 9.49
C TYR A 100 -21.28 1.27 9.93
N ASP A 101 -21.08 2.20 9.00
CA ASP A 101 -20.77 3.61 9.29
C ASP A 101 -22.03 4.47 9.12
N SER A 102 -22.55 4.98 10.23
CA SER A 102 -23.78 5.80 10.26
C SER A 102 -23.66 7.16 9.54
N ARG A 103 -22.44 7.65 9.28
CA ARG A 103 -22.21 8.94 8.60
C ARG A 103 -22.57 8.88 7.12
N ASN A 104 -22.21 7.78 6.45
CA ASN A 104 -22.44 7.58 5.02
C ASN A 104 -23.43 6.43 4.75
N GLN A 105 -23.93 5.79 5.80
CA GLN A 105 -24.84 4.66 5.75
C GLN A 105 -24.28 3.48 4.94
N LEU A 106 -22.96 3.31 4.89
CA LEU A 106 -22.34 2.16 4.21
C LEU A 106 -22.10 1.01 5.17
N TYR A 107 -22.34 -0.20 4.68
CA TYR A 107 -22.02 -1.45 5.34
C TYR A 107 -20.88 -2.14 4.58
N THR A 108 -19.74 -2.33 5.21
CA THR A 108 -18.59 -3.03 4.62
C THR A 108 -18.44 -4.38 5.29
N GLN A 109 -18.44 -5.45 4.52
CA GLN A 109 -18.16 -6.81 4.99
C GLN A 109 -16.89 -7.34 4.35
N ARG A 110 -16.01 -7.92 5.16
CA ARG A 110 -14.77 -8.55 4.73
C ARG A 110 -14.75 -9.99 5.18
N THR A 111 -14.40 -10.90 4.27
CA THR A 111 -14.25 -12.32 4.54
C THR A 111 -12.77 -12.69 4.45
N PHE A 112 -12.27 -13.47 5.40
CA PHE A 112 -10.88 -13.91 5.50
C PHE A 112 -10.78 -15.43 5.50
N ASN A 113 -9.62 -15.95 5.11
CA ASN A 113 -9.32 -17.36 5.25
C ASN A 113 -8.76 -17.64 6.67
N PRO A 114 -9.43 -18.46 7.49
CA PRO A 114 -8.96 -18.79 8.85
C PRO A 114 -7.96 -19.95 8.88
N THR A 115 -7.62 -20.55 7.74
CA THR A 115 -6.79 -21.76 7.67
C THR A 115 -5.35 -21.45 7.27
N PHE A 116 -4.40 -22.10 7.94
CA PHE A 116 -2.99 -22.06 7.55
C PHE A 116 -2.77 -22.72 6.17
N PRO A 117 -1.96 -22.14 5.26
CA PRO A 117 -1.05 -21.01 5.46
C PRO A 117 -1.68 -19.63 5.22
N TYR A 118 -2.97 -19.56 4.91
CA TYR A 118 -3.66 -18.34 4.48
C TYR A 118 -4.32 -17.55 5.63
N THR A 119 -4.00 -17.88 6.89
CA THR A 119 -4.63 -17.30 8.07
C THR A 119 -4.65 -15.78 8.02
N GLY A 120 -5.84 -15.18 8.05
CA GLY A 120 -6.03 -13.73 8.05
C GLY A 120 -5.91 -13.06 6.67
N MET A 121 -5.73 -13.83 5.59
CA MET A 121 -5.76 -13.28 4.23
C MET A 121 -7.19 -13.04 3.77
N MET A 122 -7.46 -11.86 3.21
CA MET A 122 -8.79 -11.46 2.76
C MET A 122 -9.18 -12.19 1.48
N LEU A 123 -10.29 -12.93 1.52
CA LEU A 123 -10.92 -13.61 0.39
C LEU A 123 -11.86 -12.69 -0.36
N SER A 124 -12.60 -11.82 0.34
CA SER A 124 -13.48 -10.86 -0.31
C SER A 124 -13.77 -9.64 0.57
N GLU A 125 -14.16 -8.56 -0.08
CA GLU A 125 -14.80 -7.41 0.52
C GLU A 125 -16.06 -7.07 -0.27
N THR A 126 -17.12 -6.64 0.40
CA THR A 126 -18.31 -6.10 -0.25
C THR A 126 -18.77 -4.88 0.52
N VAL A 127 -19.02 -3.78 -0.19
CA VAL A 127 -19.60 -2.56 0.35
C VAL A 127 -21.02 -2.44 -0.18
N THR A 128 -21.98 -2.31 0.73
CA THR A 128 -23.40 -2.18 0.42
C THR A 128 -23.99 -0.93 1.08
N GLU A 129 -25.08 -0.41 0.50
CA GLU A 129 -25.86 0.66 1.11
C GLU A 129 -26.71 0.13 2.28
N ASN A 130 -26.75 0.87 3.38
CA ASN A 130 -27.60 0.70 4.56
C ASN A 130 -27.43 -0.59 5.39
N SER A 131 -27.22 -1.76 4.77
CA SER A 131 -27.14 -3.05 5.45
C SER A 131 -26.42 -4.11 4.61
N ALA A 132 -26.10 -5.26 5.21
CA ALA A 132 -25.46 -6.40 4.53
C ALA A 132 -26.21 -6.91 3.28
N SER A 133 -27.52 -6.69 3.21
CA SER A 133 -28.38 -7.09 2.09
C SER A 133 -28.79 -5.93 1.20
N GLY A 134 -28.22 -4.74 1.40
CA GLY A 134 -28.51 -3.58 0.58
C GLY A 134 -27.82 -3.64 -0.78
N GLN A 135 -27.99 -2.58 -1.56
CA GLN A 135 -27.40 -2.48 -2.88
C GLN A 135 -25.87 -2.47 -2.79
N THR A 136 -25.21 -3.36 -3.50
CA THR A 136 -23.75 -3.37 -3.62
C THR A 136 -23.28 -2.12 -4.36
N VAL A 137 -22.31 -1.44 -3.76
CA VAL A 137 -21.57 -0.29 -4.31
C VAL A 137 -20.25 -0.74 -4.92
N SER A 138 -19.56 -1.65 -4.23
CA SER A 138 -18.32 -2.24 -4.71
C SER A 138 -18.10 -3.63 -4.11
N SER A 139 -17.31 -4.45 -4.80
CA SER A 139 -16.86 -5.73 -4.27
C SER A 139 -15.46 -6.08 -4.74
N VAL A 140 -14.72 -6.79 -3.90
CA VAL A 140 -13.43 -7.39 -4.21
C VAL A 140 -13.51 -8.89 -3.91
N SER A 141 -12.96 -9.73 -4.77
CA SER A 141 -12.75 -11.16 -4.51
C SER A 141 -11.32 -11.55 -4.87
N ASN A 142 -10.65 -12.27 -3.98
CA ASN A 142 -9.27 -12.69 -4.13
C ASN A 142 -9.15 -14.21 -4.25
N THR A 143 -8.27 -14.65 -5.14
CA THR A 143 -7.76 -16.02 -5.20
C THR A 143 -6.42 -16.04 -4.47
N LEU A 144 -6.28 -16.94 -3.51
CA LEU A 144 -5.04 -17.14 -2.76
C LEU A 144 -4.20 -18.24 -3.41
N ALA A 145 -2.89 -18.11 -3.32
CA ALA A 145 -1.93 -19.15 -3.64
C ALA A 145 -0.75 -19.07 -2.67
N ASP A 146 0.06 -20.11 -2.63
CA ASP A 146 1.28 -20.11 -1.83
C ASP A 146 2.46 -20.73 -2.58
N THR A 147 3.66 -20.43 -2.08
CA THR A 147 4.88 -21.16 -2.43
C THR A 147 5.45 -21.79 -1.18
N MET A 148 5.64 -23.10 -1.19
CA MET A 148 6.32 -23.81 -0.10
C MET A 148 7.82 -23.52 -0.13
N LEU A 149 8.30 -22.73 0.83
CA LEU A 149 9.71 -22.36 1.00
C LEU A 149 10.53 -23.46 1.69
N SER A 150 9.86 -24.29 2.49
CA SER A 150 10.51 -25.40 3.18
C SER A 150 9.49 -26.49 3.50
N SER A 151 9.85 -27.74 3.20
CA SER A 151 9.06 -28.94 3.48
C SER A 151 9.49 -29.67 4.76
N THR A 152 10.41 -29.10 5.55
CA THR A 152 10.91 -29.73 6.77
C THR A 152 9.76 -30.00 7.74
N GLN A 153 9.54 -31.27 8.08
CA GLN A 153 8.44 -31.68 8.95
C GLN A 153 8.50 -30.96 10.29
N GLY A 154 7.38 -30.35 10.70
CA GLY A 154 7.29 -29.58 11.94
C GLY A 154 7.93 -28.19 11.85
N SER A 155 8.40 -27.79 10.67
CA SER A 155 8.98 -26.48 10.39
C SER A 155 8.70 -26.06 8.94
N GLN A 156 7.54 -26.46 8.40
CA GLN A 156 7.15 -26.06 7.06
C GLN A 156 7.01 -24.54 6.98
N ARG A 157 7.48 -23.96 5.90
CA ARG A 157 7.42 -22.53 5.64
C ARG A 157 6.75 -22.30 4.30
N TYR A 158 5.83 -21.34 4.29
CA TYR A 158 5.05 -20.97 3.12
C TYR A 158 5.16 -19.47 2.91
N PHE A 159 5.15 -19.05 1.66
CA PHE A 159 4.91 -17.69 1.23
C PHE A 159 3.50 -17.62 0.63
N PRO A 160 2.47 -17.27 1.43
CA PRO A 160 1.11 -17.11 0.92
C PRO A 160 0.92 -15.72 0.31
N TYR A 161 0.21 -15.63 -0.81
CA TYR A 161 -0.04 -14.39 -1.54
C TYR A 161 -1.39 -14.43 -2.27
N VAL A 162 -1.88 -13.26 -2.68
CA VAL A 162 -3.04 -13.14 -3.57
C VAL A 162 -2.56 -13.35 -5.01
N SER A 163 -2.95 -14.44 -5.65
CA SER A 163 -2.58 -14.76 -7.04
C SER A 163 -3.53 -14.13 -8.05
N GLY A 164 -4.76 -13.79 -7.63
CA GLY A 164 -5.75 -13.13 -8.45
C GLY A 164 -6.66 -12.24 -7.60
N SER A 165 -7.07 -11.09 -8.14
CA SER A 165 -8.04 -10.20 -7.52
C SER A 165 -9.01 -9.72 -8.58
N THR A 166 -10.31 -9.74 -8.28
CA THR A 166 -11.36 -9.18 -9.12
C THR A 166 -12.09 -8.12 -8.31
N GLN A 167 -12.06 -6.89 -8.79
CA GLN A 167 -12.77 -5.76 -8.23
C GLN A 167 -13.92 -5.40 -9.16
N LYS A 168 -15.05 -5.00 -8.58
CA LYS A 168 -16.25 -4.58 -9.30
C LYS A 168 -16.78 -3.30 -8.67
N GLN A 169 -17.19 -2.37 -9.52
CA GLN A 169 -17.83 -1.12 -9.14
C GLN A 169 -19.25 -1.09 -9.70
N TYR A 170 -20.17 -0.54 -8.92
CA TYR A 170 -21.58 -0.48 -9.28
C TYR A 170 -22.09 0.96 -9.24
N GLY A 171 -23.04 1.29 -10.11
CA GLY A 171 -23.74 2.57 -10.09
C GLY A 171 -24.52 2.75 -8.79
N VAL A 172 -24.54 3.98 -8.28
CA VAL A 172 -25.24 4.34 -7.04
C VAL A 172 -26.27 5.43 -7.33
N GLY A 173 -27.52 5.17 -6.96
CA GLY A 173 -28.65 6.05 -7.23
C GLY A 173 -29.05 6.14 -8.70
N GLY A 174 -30.12 6.88 -8.98
CA GLY A 174 -30.60 7.10 -10.36
C GLY A 174 -31.07 5.83 -11.08
N SER A 175 -31.01 5.84 -12.42
CA SER A 175 -31.40 4.70 -13.27
C SER A 175 -30.39 3.55 -13.23
N GLU A 176 -29.12 3.84 -12.95
CA GLU A 176 -28.02 2.86 -12.94
C GLU A 176 -27.76 2.27 -11.56
N ASN A 177 -28.69 2.45 -10.60
CA ASN A 177 -28.51 1.95 -9.25
C ASN A 177 -28.35 0.43 -9.25
N GLY A 178 -27.17 -0.05 -8.86
CA GLY A 178 -26.80 -1.45 -8.85
C GLY A 178 -26.39 -2.05 -10.20
N ALA A 179 -26.32 -1.26 -11.27
CA ALA A 179 -25.71 -1.69 -12.52
C ALA A 179 -24.19 -1.82 -12.31
N LEU A 180 -23.58 -2.90 -12.84
CA LEU A 180 -22.13 -3.02 -12.85
C LEU A 180 -21.58 -1.99 -13.84
N THR A 181 -20.59 -1.18 -13.44
CA THR A 181 -20.04 -0.11 -14.29
C THR A 181 -18.61 -0.40 -14.75
N SER A 182 -17.83 -1.07 -13.91
CA SER A 182 -16.49 -1.52 -14.29
C SER A 182 -16.08 -2.75 -13.50
N SER A 183 -15.28 -3.60 -14.14
CA SER A 183 -14.55 -4.67 -13.47
C SER A 183 -13.05 -4.50 -13.68
N THR A 184 -12.26 -4.81 -12.66
CA THR A 184 -10.79 -4.83 -12.74
C THR A 184 -10.31 -6.17 -12.25
N THR A 185 -9.62 -6.92 -13.10
CA THR A 185 -8.98 -8.18 -12.73
C THR A 185 -7.48 -7.98 -12.68
N THR A 186 -6.83 -8.47 -11.62
CA THR A 186 -5.37 -8.46 -11.51
C THR A 186 -4.87 -9.84 -11.17
N SER A 187 -3.91 -10.38 -11.93
CA SER A 187 -3.19 -11.60 -11.59
C SER A 187 -1.75 -11.30 -11.19
N TYR A 188 -1.23 -12.11 -10.28
CA TYR A 188 0.12 -12.00 -9.75
C TYR A 188 0.83 -13.35 -9.78
N SER A 189 2.09 -13.34 -10.19
CA SER A 189 3.04 -14.42 -9.98
C SER A 189 4.25 -13.88 -9.24
N TYR A 190 4.83 -14.69 -8.34
CA TYR A 190 6.00 -14.33 -7.56
C TYR A 190 7.09 -15.40 -7.69
N ASP A 191 8.33 -15.01 -7.47
CA ASP A 191 9.42 -15.96 -7.19
C ASP A 191 9.43 -16.41 -5.72
N SER A 192 10.39 -17.26 -5.35
CA SER A 192 10.54 -17.77 -3.97
C SER A 192 11.01 -16.74 -2.94
N TYR A 193 11.36 -15.53 -3.36
CA TYR A 193 11.78 -14.41 -2.49
C TYR A 193 10.70 -13.33 -2.37
N GLY A 194 9.54 -13.54 -3.00
CA GLY A 194 8.43 -12.60 -3.00
C GLY A 194 8.57 -11.47 -4.00
N ASN A 195 9.44 -11.59 -5.01
CA ASN A 195 9.50 -10.63 -6.10
C ASN A 195 8.39 -10.94 -7.12
N PRO A 196 7.55 -9.96 -7.51
CA PRO A 196 6.53 -10.18 -8.52
C PRO A 196 7.19 -10.39 -9.89
N THR A 197 7.07 -11.59 -10.46
CA THR A 197 7.61 -11.94 -11.79
C THR A 197 6.64 -11.59 -12.89
N SER A 198 5.34 -11.63 -12.61
CA SER A 198 4.30 -11.18 -13.53
C SER A 198 3.16 -10.50 -12.78
N ILE A 199 2.69 -9.38 -13.31
CA ILE A 199 1.49 -8.68 -12.87
C ILE A 199 0.68 -8.37 -14.11
N SER A 200 -0.56 -8.83 -14.21
CA SER A 200 -1.45 -8.46 -15.33
C SER A 200 -2.71 -7.86 -14.78
N THR A 201 -2.99 -6.59 -15.10
CA THR A 201 -4.22 -5.91 -14.72
C THR A 201 -5.04 -5.62 -15.96
N THR A 202 -6.28 -6.12 -15.99
CA THR A 202 -7.26 -5.86 -17.05
C THR A 202 -8.44 -5.12 -16.45
N ILE A 203 -8.74 -3.94 -16.98
CA ILE A 203 -9.94 -3.16 -16.67
C ILE A 203 -10.92 -3.35 -17.81
N THR A 204 -12.17 -3.66 -17.49
CA THR A 204 -13.27 -3.81 -18.44
C THR A 204 -14.33 -2.74 -18.14
N ASP A 205 -14.83 -2.10 -19.19
CA ASP A 205 -16.03 -1.28 -19.13
C ASP A 205 -17.26 -2.19 -19.12
N GLU A 206 -18.03 -2.14 -18.04
CA GLU A 206 -19.21 -2.97 -17.82
C GLU A 206 -20.50 -2.13 -17.88
N ASP A 207 -20.39 -0.83 -18.14
CA ASP A 207 -21.53 0.07 -18.24
C ASP A 207 -22.25 -0.15 -19.58
N GLY A 208 -23.45 -0.73 -19.53
CA GLY A 208 -24.26 -1.01 -20.71
C GLY A 208 -24.67 0.24 -21.52
N GLY A 209 -24.56 1.44 -20.94
CA GLY A 209 -24.76 2.72 -21.63
C GLY A 209 -23.51 3.29 -22.30
N SER A 210 -22.33 2.70 -22.06
CA SER A 210 -21.05 3.17 -22.58
C SER A 210 -20.86 2.79 -24.06
N PRO A 211 -20.24 3.67 -24.89
CA PRO A 211 -19.80 3.29 -26.24
C PRO A 211 -18.73 2.18 -26.22
N ASP A 212 -18.04 2.00 -25.09
CA ASP A 212 -16.97 1.03 -24.92
C ASP A 212 -17.42 -0.20 -24.11
N TYR A 213 -18.73 -0.42 -23.94
CA TYR A 213 -19.26 -1.56 -23.20
C TYR A 213 -18.66 -2.90 -23.66
N GLY A 214 -18.09 -3.65 -22.71
CA GLY A 214 -17.42 -4.92 -22.93
C GLY A 214 -16.00 -4.81 -23.47
N GLN A 215 -15.49 -3.59 -23.74
CA GLN A 215 -14.09 -3.36 -24.08
C GLN A 215 -13.21 -3.40 -22.83
N SER A 216 -11.95 -3.75 -23.04
CA SER A 216 -10.98 -3.94 -21.96
C SER A 216 -9.60 -3.40 -22.32
N TRP A 217 -8.88 -2.98 -21.28
CA TRP A 217 -7.51 -2.48 -21.35
C TRP A 217 -6.65 -3.25 -20.36
N THR A 218 -5.55 -3.80 -20.85
CA THR A 218 -4.65 -4.65 -20.09
C THR A 218 -3.27 -4.03 -20.01
N THR A 219 -2.76 -3.91 -18.79
CA THR A 219 -1.34 -3.63 -18.51
C THR A 219 -0.71 -4.90 -17.94
N ALA A 220 0.24 -5.48 -18.68
CA ALA A 220 1.00 -6.65 -18.27
C ALA A 220 2.46 -6.26 -17.98
N VAL A 221 2.92 -6.53 -16.76
CA VAL A 221 4.29 -6.33 -16.31
C VAL A 221 4.94 -7.70 -16.16
N THR A 222 6.11 -7.88 -16.77
CA THR A 222 7.00 -9.02 -16.53
C THR A 222 8.30 -8.49 -15.97
N ASN A 223 8.66 -8.93 -14.76
CA ASN A 223 9.96 -8.64 -14.17
C ASN A 223 10.83 -9.90 -14.22
N THR A 224 12.13 -9.69 -14.39
CA THR A 224 13.14 -10.75 -14.27
C THR A 224 14.00 -10.47 -13.04
N PRO A 225 13.64 -11.00 -11.86
CA PRO A 225 14.43 -10.81 -10.63
C PRO A 225 15.82 -11.45 -10.75
N ASP A 226 16.80 -10.80 -10.13
CA ASP A 226 18.17 -11.28 -9.95
C ASP A 226 18.50 -11.34 -8.45
N ALA A 227 17.80 -12.25 -7.76
CA ALA A 227 17.94 -12.40 -6.32
C ALA A 227 19.32 -12.97 -5.96
N ASN A 228 20.19 -12.12 -5.42
CA ASN A 228 21.51 -12.55 -4.95
C ASN A 228 21.45 -12.93 -3.47
N THR A 229 21.57 -14.23 -3.17
CA THR A 229 21.54 -14.76 -1.79
C THR A 229 22.89 -14.71 -1.08
N SER A 230 23.98 -14.39 -1.78
CA SER A 230 25.31 -14.25 -1.16
C SER A 230 25.44 -12.91 -0.44
N THR A 231 24.91 -11.84 -1.05
CA THR A 231 24.90 -10.49 -0.48
C THR A 231 23.52 -10.05 0.01
N TRP A 232 22.52 -10.91 -0.17
CA TRP A 232 21.12 -10.67 0.21
C TRP A 232 20.43 -9.51 -0.53
N CYS A 233 20.90 -9.19 -1.73
CA CYS A 233 20.23 -8.28 -2.66
C CYS A 233 19.10 -9.00 -3.38
N LEU A 234 17.98 -9.23 -2.69
CA LEU A 234 16.92 -10.10 -3.19
C LEU A 234 15.95 -9.43 -4.18
N ARG A 235 15.91 -8.09 -4.23
CA ARG A 235 14.85 -7.33 -4.94
C ARG A 235 15.31 -6.65 -6.23
N LEU A 236 16.54 -6.90 -6.66
CA LEU A 236 17.06 -6.33 -7.90
C LEU A 236 16.49 -7.11 -9.10
N LEU A 237 16.34 -6.41 -10.21
CA LEU A 237 15.87 -6.93 -11.49
C LEU A 237 17.02 -6.86 -12.49
N THR A 238 17.03 -7.74 -13.48
CA THR A 238 17.83 -7.58 -14.71
C THR A 238 17.03 -6.93 -15.82
N GLN A 239 15.71 -7.15 -15.82
CA GLN A 239 14.81 -6.63 -16.84
C GLN A 239 13.41 -6.39 -16.28
N ARG A 240 12.73 -5.38 -16.81
CA ARG A 240 11.29 -5.17 -16.69
C ARG A 240 10.70 -4.89 -18.06
N VAL A 241 9.65 -5.62 -18.41
CA VAL A 241 8.85 -5.41 -19.62
C VAL A 241 7.45 -5.00 -19.19
N VAL A 242 6.95 -3.87 -19.68
CA VAL A 242 5.57 -3.43 -19.50
C VAL A 242 4.89 -3.45 -20.87
N ARG A 243 3.75 -4.13 -20.98
CA ARG A 243 2.97 -4.23 -22.20
C ARG A 243 1.57 -3.67 -21.98
N TYR A 244 1.18 -2.73 -22.83
CA TYR A 244 -0.15 -2.16 -22.88
C TYR A 244 -0.89 -2.73 -24.10
N SER A 245 -2.09 -3.25 -23.89
CA SER A 245 -2.95 -3.77 -24.96
C SER A 245 -4.41 -3.53 -24.62
N ASP A 246 -5.29 -3.57 -25.61
CA ASP A 246 -6.73 -3.45 -25.44
C ASP A 246 -7.48 -4.43 -26.35
N SER A 247 -8.80 -4.49 -26.21
CA SER A 247 -9.67 -5.32 -27.06
C SER A 247 -10.23 -4.58 -28.28
N LEU A 248 -9.81 -3.33 -28.54
CA LEU A 248 -10.31 -2.52 -29.65
C LEU A 248 -9.76 -3.03 -30.99
N SER A 249 -10.54 -2.86 -32.06
CA SER A 249 -10.07 -3.14 -33.41
C SER A 249 -8.98 -2.16 -33.82
N ASP A 250 -7.95 -2.65 -34.52
CA ASP A 250 -6.85 -1.86 -35.09
C ASP A 250 -6.00 -1.08 -34.06
N SER A 251 -5.98 -1.52 -32.80
CA SER A 251 -5.11 -0.98 -31.74
C SER A 251 -3.93 -1.94 -31.45
N PRO A 252 -2.73 -1.70 -32.02
CA PRO A 252 -1.58 -2.55 -31.74
C PRO A 252 -1.04 -2.31 -30.32
N ALA A 253 -0.71 -3.39 -29.63
CA ALA A 253 -0.12 -3.31 -28.31
C ALA A 253 1.24 -2.59 -28.31
N VAL A 254 1.47 -1.78 -27.28
CA VAL A 254 2.73 -1.07 -27.04
C VAL A 254 3.52 -1.79 -25.96
N THR A 255 4.85 -1.84 -26.11
CA THR A 255 5.73 -2.50 -25.13
C THR A 255 6.87 -1.57 -24.74
N GLU A 256 7.11 -1.46 -23.43
CA GLU A 256 8.22 -0.76 -22.83
C GLU A 256 9.17 -1.76 -22.18
N ASP A 257 10.40 -1.78 -22.67
CA ASP A 257 11.44 -2.68 -22.17
C ASP A 257 12.48 -1.86 -21.39
N THR A 258 12.92 -2.35 -20.24
CA THR A 258 13.92 -1.69 -19.39
C THR A 258 14.90 -2.72 -18.86
N ASN A 259 16.18 -2.57 -19.20
CA ASN A 259 17.26 -3.37 -18.64
C ASN A 259 17.92 -2.65 -17.47
N TYR A 260 18.36 -3.41 -16.48
CA TYR A 260 19.04 -2.90 -15.29
C TYR A 260 20.40 -3.58 -15.16
N THR A 261 21.41 -2.82 -14.77
CA THR A 261 22.70 -3.35 -14.30
C THR A 261 22.78 -3.13 -12.81
N ALA A 262 22.83 -4.23 -12.05
CA ALA A 262 22.94 -4.22 -10.60
C ALA A 262 24.41 -4.26 -10.15
N ASP A 263 24.72 -3.52 -9.09
CA ASP A 263 25.84 -3.84 -8.19
C ASP A 263 25.28 -4.56 -6.96
N THR A 264 25.51 -5.87 -6.95
CA THR A 264 25.04 -6.76 -5.89
C THR A 264 25.92 -6.71 -4.63
N SER A 265 27.03 -5.98 -4.60
CA SER A 265 27.79 -5.76 -3.36
C SER A 265 27.16 -4.70 -2.46
N SER A 266 26.52 -3.70 -3.07
CA SER A 266 25.86 -2.59 -2.37
C SER A 266 24.34 -2.56 -2.54
N CYS A 267 23.77 -3.56 -3.23
CA CYS A 267 22.34 -3.74 -3.49
C CYS A 267 21.64 -2.56 -4.21
N HIS A 268 22.29 -1.98 -5.23
CA HIS A 268 21.76 -0.86 -6.01
C HIS A 268 21.97 -1.05 -7.51
N TYR A 269 21.34 -0.21 -8.34
CA TYR A 269 21.56 -0.21 -9.79
C TYR A 269 22.65 0.80 -10.16
N THR A 270 23.54 0.42 -11.06
CA THR A 270 24.55 1.32 -11.64
C THR A 270 24.17 1.79 -13.04
N GLN A 271 23.22 1.11 -13.69
CA GLN A 271 22.71 1.52 -14.99
C GLN A 271 21.26 1.09 -15.19
N ILE A 272 20.49 1.95 -15.85
CA ILE A 272 19.14 1.69 -16.33
C ILE A 272 19.11 2.00 -17.83
N VAL A 273 18.64 1.07 -18.66
CA VAL A 273 18.51 1.27 -20.11
C VAL A 273 17.07 1.06 -20.51
N GLN A 274 16.38 2.15 -20.82
CA GLN A 274 15.04 2.13 -21.37
C GLN A 274 15.09 1.90 -22.87
N GLN A 275 14.17 1.09 -23.38
CA GLN A 275 14.00 0.76 -24.80
C GLN A 275 15.32 0.32 -25.49
N PRO A 276 16.07 -0.64 -24.90
CA PRO A 276 17.40 -1.03 -25.37
C PRO A 276 17.41 -1.45 -26.85
N GLY A 277 18.35 -0.89 -27.62
CA GLY A 277 18.52 -1.19 -29.05
C GLY A 277 17.53 -0.49 -29.98
N SER A 278 16.60 0.31 -29.46
CA SER A 278 15.61 1.04 -30.26
C SER A 278 16.03 2.47 -30.59
N ALA A 279 15.28 3.14 -31.48
CA ALA A 279 15.42 4.57 -31.74
C ALA A 279 15.11 5.44 -30.49
N TYR A 280 14.35 4.91 -29.53
CA TYR A 280 13.93 5.59 -28.30
C TYR A 280 14.79 5.22 -27.09
N GLN A 281 15.95 4.60 -27.31
CA GLN A 281 16.83 4.19 -26.20
C GLN A 281 17.27 5.40 -25.36
N VAL A 282 17.14 5.25 -24.04
CA VAL A 282 17.71 6.15 -23.04
C VAL A 282 18.54 5.33 -22.07
N THR A 283 19.82 5.68 -21.92
CA THR A 283 20.73 5.05 -20.97
C THR A 283 21.01 6.03 -19.83
N GLU A 284 20.69 5.62 -18.62
CA GLU A 284 20.94 6.31 -17.36
C GLU A 284 22.05 5.56 -16.62
N SER A 285 23.14 6.26 -16.28
CA SER A 285 24.26 5.70 -15.50
C SER A 285 24.32 6.40 -14.14
N LEU A 286 24.28 5.59 -13.09
CA LEU A 286 24.11 6.02 -11.70
C LEU A 286 25.44 5.87 -10.95
N GLY A 287 25.88 6.95 -10.29
CA GLY A 287 27.05 6.95 -9.42
C GLY A 287 26.67 7.16 -7.95
N TYR A 288 27.54 6.68 -7.07
CA TYR A 288 27.32 6.69 -5.63
C TYR A 288 28.57 7.14 -4.88
N ASP A 289 28.37 7.89 -3.81
CA ASP A 289 29.43 8.25 -2.88
C ASP A 289 29.79 7.08 -1.95
N SER A 290 30.77 7.28 -1.06
CA SER A 290 31.19 6.25 -0.10
C SER A 290 30.17 5.92 0.99
N PHE A 291 29.11 6.72 1.14
CA PHE A 291 28.01 6.46 2.05
C PHE A 291 26.90 5.64 1.36
N GLY A 292 26.99 5.43 0.05
CA GLY A 292 25.97 4.78 -0.77
C GLY A 292 24.86 5.75 -1.22
N ASN A 293 25.05 7.06 -1.07
CA ASN A 293 24.12 8.04 -1.62
C ASN A 293 24.37 8.23 -3.10
N PHE A 294 23.30 8.53 -3.82
CA PHE A 294 23.37 8.89 -5.23
C PHE A 294 24.13 10.21 -5.45
N ASP A 295 25.28 10.18 -6.11
CA ASP A 295 26.15 11.36 -6.28
C ASP A 295 26.21 11.88 -7.73
N SER A 296 25.75 11.06 -8.69
CA SER A 296 25.75 11.43 -10.10
C SER A 296 24.73 10.66 -10.92
N ASP A 297 24.04 11.40 -11.78
CA ASP A 297 23.13 10.87 -12.81
C ASP A 297 23.67 11.26 -14.17
N THR A 298 23.91 10.29 -15.06
CA THR A 298 24.24 10.58 -16.46
C THR A 298 23.21 9.97 -17.39
N VAL A 299 22.41 10.82 -18.02
CA VAL A 299 21.38 10.44 -18.99
C VAL A 299 21.89 10.66 -20.41
N THR A 300 21.79 9.63 -21.24
CA THR A 300 22.21 9.65 -22.65
C THR A 300 21.13 9.04 -23.53
N GLY A 301 20.52 9.86 -24.39
CA GLY A 301 19.62 9.39 -25.44
C GLY A 301 20.39 8.81 -26.63
N ASN A 302 19.72 7.99 -27.44
CA ASN A 302 20.34 7.40 -28.64
C ASN A 302 20.90 8.48 -29.59
N GLY A 303 22.21 8.44 -29.84
CA GLY A 303 22.91 9.42 -30.67
C GLY A 303 22.95 10.84 -30.10
N MET A 304 22.58 11.03 -28.82
CA MET A 304 22.61 12.33 -28.14
C MET A 304 23.85 12.47 -27.27
N ALA A 305 24.25 13.71 -26.98
CA ALA A 305 25.27 13.97 -25.97
C ALA A 305 24.74 13.62 -24.57
N ALA A 306 25.61 13.06 -23.74
CA ALA A 306 25.31 12.76 -22.35
C ALA A 306 25.07 14.04 -21.54
N ARG A 307 24.13 13.99 -20.60
CA ARG A 307 23.83 15.06 -19.64
C ARG A 307 24.04 14.52 -18.25
N THR A 308 24.96 15.13 -17.50
CA THR A 308 25.32 14.67 -16.15
C THR A 308 24.90 15.67 -15.08
N SER A 309 24.06 15.24 -14.15
CA SER A 309 23.77 15.96 -12.91
C SER A 309 24.60 15.36 -11.77
N ARG A 310 24.96 16.17 -10.77
CA ARG A 310 25.75 15.73 -9.61
C ARG A 310 25.14 16.22 -8.32
N VAL A 311 25.28 15.43 -7.27
CA VAL A 311 24.88 15.78 -5.90
C VAL A 311 26.10 15.62 -5.01
N SER A 312 26.40 16.63 -4.19
CA SER A 312 27.37 16.52 -3.12
C SER A 312 26.64 16.36 -1.80
N TRP A 313 26.91 15.29 -1.06
CA TRP A 313 26.32 15.02 0.26
C TRP A 313 27.17 15.54 1.44
N GLY A 314 28.19 16.36 1.13
CA GLY A 314 29.14 16.86 2.10
C GLY A 314 29.95 15.75 2.78
N THR A 315 30.48 16.03 3.96
CA THR A 315 31.35 15.11 4.70
C THR A 315 30.59 14.12 5.57
N THR A 316 29.29 14.33 5.80
CA THR A 316 28.47 13.47 6.66
C THR A 316 27.61 12.48 5.88
N GLY A 317 27.38 12.74 4.59
CA GLY A 317 26.51 11.89 3.76
C GLY A 317 25.03 12.00 4.11
N GLN A 318 24.61 12.94 4.97
CA GLN A 318 23.25 12.99 5.51
C GLN A 318 22.29 13.81 4.66
N PHE A 319 22.77 14.91 4.09
CA PHE A 319 21.96 15.87 3.34
C PHE A 319 22.71 16.35 2.09
N PRO A 320 22.00 16.62 0.98
CA PRO A 320 22.62 17.17 -0.21
C PRO A 320 23.04 18.62 0.05
N MET A 321 24.34 18.88 0.09
CA MET A 321 24.93 20.21 0.28
C MET A 321 24.97 21.02 -1.01
N SER A 322 24.99 20.36 -2.16
CA SER A 322 24.89 21.03 -3.47
C SER A 322 24.36 20.11 -4.55
N ILE A 323 23.63 20.65 -5.51
CA ILE A 323 23.20 19.97 -6.73
C ILE A 323 23.70 20.77 -7.92
N THR A 324 24.38 20.11 -8.85
CA THR A 324 24.86 20.70 -10.10
C THR A 324 24.14 20.08 -11.28
N ASN A 325 23.56 20.89 -12.15
CA ASN A 325 22.85 20.42 -13.33
C ASN A 325 23.80 20.14 -14.52
N PRO A 326 23.32 19.61 -15.65
CA PRO A 326 24.15 19.29 -16.81
C PRO A 326 24.82 20.48 -17.51
N LEU A 327 24.40 21.72 -17.22
CA LEU A 327 25.03 22.93 -17.72
C LEU A 327 26.15 23.43 -16.79
N GLY A 328 26.37 22.78 -15.65
CA GLY A 328 27.34 23.19 -14.63
C GLY A 328 26.80 24.26 -13.67
N GLU A 329 25.50 24.54 -13.70
CA GLU A 329 24.85 25.47 -12.79
C GLU A 329 24.61 24.78 -11.44
N THR A 330 25.03 25.41 -10.34
CA THR A 330 25.02 24.80 -9.02
C THR A 330 24.07 25.53 -8.08
N THR A 331 23.16 24.76 -7.46
CA THR A 331 22.39 25.19 -6.28
C THR A 331 23.09 24.65 -5.04
N THR A 332 23.23 25.47 -4.00
CA THR A 332 23.82 25.05 -2.71
C THR A 332 22.80 25.17 -1.59
N PHE A 333 22.95 24.30 -0.58
CA PHE A 333 22.05 24.20 0.56
C PHE A 333 22.83 24.28 1.87
N ASN A 334 22.21 24.88 2.89
CA ASN A 334 22.57 24.66 4.28
C ASN A 334 21.35 24.14 5.03
N TYR A 335 21.61 23.53 6.20
CA TYR A 335 20.60 22.88 7.01
C TYR A 335 20.62 23.38 8.43
N ASP A 336 19.44 23.44 9.05
CA ASP A 336 19.32 23.31 10.49
C ASP A 336 19.40 21.81 10.81
N PHE A 337 20.55 21.35 11.28
CA PHE A 337 20.78 19.93 11.56
C PHE A 337 19.98 19.41 12.77
N GLY A 338 19.52 20.29 13.66
CA GLY A 338 18.63 19.89 14.77
C GLY A 338 17.24 19.54 14.26
N CYS A 339 16.78 20.25 13.25
CA CYS A 339 15.49 20.03 12.59
C CYS A 339 15.57 19.09 11.37
N GLY A 340 16.74 18.91 10.78
CA GLY A 340 16.91 18.19 9.52
C GLY A 340 16.26 18.89 8.32
N LEU A 341 16.13 20.23 8.38
CA LEU A 341 15.45 21.05 7.37
C LEU A 341 16.40 22.07 6.73
N VAL A 342 16.12 22.47 5.48
CA VAL A 342 16.95 23.42 4.72
C VAL A 342 16.87 24.81 5.34
N SER A 343 17.95 25.30 5.94
CA SER A 343 18.02 26.65 6.52
C SER A 343 18.41 27.72 5.50
N SER A 344 19.07 27.33 4.40
CA SER A 344 19.45 28.26 3.33
C SER A 344 19.53 27.52 1.99
N MET A 345 19.13 28.20 0.92
CA MET A 345 19.29 27.75 -0.46
C MET A 345 19.81 28.91 -1.30
N THR A 346 20.94 28.71 -1.97
CA THR A 346 21.47 29.65 -2.97
C THR A 346 21.29 29.06 -4.36
N ASP A 347 20.59 29.78 -5.23
CA ASP A 347 20.36 29.35 -6.61
C ASP A 347 21.60 29.56 -7.50
N PRO A 348 21.58 29.10 -8.77
CA PRO A 348 22.72 29.29 -9.67
C PRO A 348 23.04 30.73 -10.06
N ASN A 349 22.12 31.68 -9.83
CA ASN A 349 22.37 33.10 -10.03
C ASN A 349 23.07 33.76 -8.83
N GLY A 350 23.27 33.00 -7.74
CA GLY A 350 23.83 33.50 -6.48
C GLY A 350 22.78 34.10 -5.54
N GLU A 351 21.50 33.97 -5.86
CA GLU A 351 20.40 34.52 -5.08
C GLU A 351 20.02 33.56 -3.94
N THR A 352 19.94 34.07 -2.72
CA THR A 352 19.79 33.24 -1.52
C THR A 352 18.42 33.42 -0.86
N THR A 353 17.74 32.31 -0.58
CA THR A 353 16.58 32.26 0.32
C THR A 353 16.98 31.58 1.63
N ASN A 354 16.56 32.14 2.76
CA ASN A 354 16.82 31.59 4.09
C ASN A 354 15.52 31.26 4.82
N TRP A 355 15.55 30.22 5.65
CA TRP A 355 14.45 29.84 6.53
C TRP A 355 14.92 29.74 7.96
N GLN A 356 14.08 30.23 8.88
CA GLN A 356 14.25 30.03 10.31
C GLN A 356 13.13 29.15 10.83
N TYR A 357 13.47 28.31 11.80
CA TYR A 357 12.57 27.35 12.40
C TYR A 357 12.37 27.68 13.88
N GLY A 358 11.10 27.62 14.31
CA GLY A 358 10.75 27.80 15.71
C GLY A 358 11.21 26.62 16.58
N GLU A 359 11.54 26.91 17.83
CA GLU A 359 11.95 25.91 18.81
C GLU A 359 10.84 24.84 19.00
N GLY A 360 11.24 23.57 19.06
CA GLY A 360 10.35 22.43 19.28
C GLY A 360 9.98 21.70 17.99
N PHE A 361 8.92 22.13 17.31
CA PHE A 361 8.33 21.39 16.17
C PHE A 361 8.89 21.77 14.80
N CYS A 362 10.00 22.52 14.74
CA CYS A 362 10.69 22.86 13.50
C CYS A 362 9.77 23.50 12.44
N ARG A 363 8.79 24.29 12.89
CA ARG A 363 7.89 25.03 11.98
C ARG A 363 8.62 26.25 11.44
N VAL A 364 8.46 26.53 10.15
CA VAL A 364 8.98 27.77 9.56
C VAL A 364 8.36 28.96 10.30
N THR A 365 9.22 29.78 10.90
CA THR A 365 8.84 31.03 11.56
C THR A 365 9.19 32.25 10.73
N GLN A 366 10.16 32.12 9.83
CA GLN A 366 10.56 33.17 8.90
C GLN A 366 11.08 32.56 7.61
N GLU A 367 10.72 33.18 6.48
CA GLU A 367 11.38 33.04 5.20
C GLU A 367 11.96 34.42 4.86
N THR A 368 13.19 34.46 4.36
CA THR A 368 13.81 35.68 3.84
C THR A 368 14.22 35.40 2.42
N ARG A 369 13.57 36.08 1.47
CA ARG A 369 13.76 35.93 0.04
C ARG A 369 14.97 36.71 -0.46
N PRO A 370 15.45 36.45 -1.69
CA PRO A 370 16.63 37.14 -2.22
C PRO A 370 16.47 38.66 -2.34
N ASP A 371 15.23 39.14 -2.52
CA ASP A 371 14.91 40.57 -2.53
C ASP A 371 14.84 41.21 -1.13
N GLY A 372 15.10 40.43 -0.08
CA GLY A 372 15.08 40.85 1.32
C GLY A 372 13.70 40.87 1.97
N THR A 373 12.66 40.32 1.31
CA THR A 373 11.29 40.23 1.85
C THR A 373 11.04 39.01 2.71
#